data_AF-L0FUH7-F1
#
_entry.id   AF-L0FUH7-F1
#
_cell.length_a   1.000
_cell.length_b   1.000
_cell.length_c   1.000
_cell.angle_alpha   90.00
_cell.angle_beta   90.00
_cell.angle_gamma   90.00
#
_symmetry.space_group_name_H-M   'P 1'
#
loop_
_entity.id
_entity.type
_entity.pdbx_description
1 polymer ?
#
loop_
_entity_poly.entity_id
_entity_poly.type
_entity_poly.pdbx_seq_one_letter_code
_entity_poly.pdbx_strand_id
1 'polypeptide(L)'
;MKKKKSKVIVVDKYKKYTEIGNMYSSRWRKLDLFIPSNFRLLCAILKVKPEDILMDFMWMVCYGNKDATNKQAKSAQKYFLTAQFGQPSYSKKEIKKMFKELKAVRTLINTTDKMNEEDQELFWKNKHMYLEFWYKRWFEKNTRKEDFSVLEKF
;
A
#
# COMPACT_ATOMS: atom_id res chain seq x y z
N MET A 1 -3.13 -47.92 34.49
CA MET A 1 -3.61 -47.11 33.34
C MET A 1 -2.52 -46.12 32.90
N LYS A 2 -1.90 -46.31 31.74
CA LYS A 2 -0.87 -45.38 31.22
C LYS A 2 -1.55 -44.16 30.57
N LYS A 3 -1.41 -42.97 31.16
CA LYS A 3 -1.89 -41.70 30.59
C LYS A 3 -1.15 -41.44 29.26
N LYS A 4 -1.86 -41.52 28.13
CA LYS A 4 -1.37 -41.05 26.83
C LYS A 4 -1.12 -39.54 26.94
N LYS A 5 0.15 -39.11 26.91
CA LYS A 5 0.50 -37.70 26.73
C LYS A 5 0.02 -37.27 25.35
N SER A 6 -0.93 -36.35 25.28
CA SER A 6 -1.33 -35.72 24.02
C SER A 6 -0.11 -35.03 23.43
N LYS A 7 0.30 -35.42 22.22
CA LYS A 7 1.28 -34.67 21.44
C LYS A 7 0.60 -33.37 21.02
N VAL A 8 0.86 -32.29 21.74
CA VAL A 8 0.52 -30.94 21.27
C VAL A 8 1.45 -30.67 20.10
N ILE A 9 0.91 -30.83 18.89
CA ILE A 9 1.57 -30.38 17.68
C ILE A 9 1.34 -28.87 17.66
N VAL A 10 2.38 -28.10 17.97
CA VAL A 10 2.38 -26.66 17.68
C VAL A 10 2.45 -26.55 16.16
N VAL A 11 1.28 -26.55 15.53
CA VAL A 11 1.16 -26.22 14.12
C VAL A 11 1.42 -24.72 14.07
N ASP A 12 2.58 -24.34 13.54
CA ASP A 12 2.85 -22.96 13.17
C ASP A 12 1.89 -22.59 12.03
N LYS A 13 0.68 -22.20 12.43
CA LYS A 13 -0.53 -22.05 11.61
C LYS A 13 -0.35 -20.99 10.52
N TYR A 14 0.79 -20.30 10.54
CA TYR A 14 1.09 -19.11 9.77
C TYR A 14 2.27 -19.25 8.81
N LYS A 15 2.96 -20.40 8.78
CA LYS A 15 4.08 -20.66 7.83
C LYS A 15 3.68 -20.54 6.34
N LYS A 16 2.39 -20.66 6.03
CA LYS A 16 1.86 -20.45 4.66
C LYS A 16 1.69 -18.98 4.27
N TYR A 17 1.81 -18.05 5.22
CA TYR A 17 1.71 -16.60 4.97
C TYR A 17 3.09 -15.92 4.92
N THR A 18 4.19 -16.66 5.12
CA THR A 18 5.57 -16.11 5.03
C THR A 18 5.92 -15.61 3.63
N GLU A 19 5.40 -16.25 2.58
CA GLU A 19 5.58 -15.83 1.17
C GLU A 19 4.94 -14.46 0.88
N ILE A 20 3.96 -14.08 1.71
CA ILE A 20 3.13 -12.91 1.51
C ILE A 20 3.80 -11.63 2.04
N GLY A 21 4.50 -11.73 3.17
CA GLY A 21 5.33 -10.63 3.70
C GLY A 21 6.36 -10.18 2.68
N ASN A 22 6.88 -11.09 1.87
CA ASN A 22 7.80 -10.76 0.79
C ASN A 22 7.07 -10.07 -0.37
N MET A 23 5.95 -10.60 -0.84
CA MET A 23 5.32 -10.14 -2.10
C MET A 23 4.62 -8.76 -2.01
N TYR A 24 4.09 -8.39 -0.84
CA TYR A 24 3.26 -7.17 -0.68
C TYR A 24 3.84 -6.13 0.28
N SER A 25 5.09 -6.32 0.75
CA SER A 25 5.80 -5.32 1.54
C SER A 25 6.33 -4.19 0.66
N SER A 26 6.47 -3.00 1.27
CA SER A 26 7.23 -1.92 0.64
C SER A 26 8.66 -2.37 0.40
N ARG A 27 9.12 -2.31 -0.85
CA ARG A 27 10.49 -2.62 -1.24
C ARG A 27 11.16 -1.38 -1.80
N TRP A 28 12.43 -1.19 -1.46
CA TRP A 28 13.25 -0.16 -2.09
C TRP A 28 13.62 -0.58 -3.51
N ARG A 29 13.40 0.32 -4.47
CA ARG A 29 13.82 0.14 -5.87
C ARG A 29 14.46 1.40 -6.40
N LYS A 30 15.47 1.24 -7.25
CA LYS A 30 16.04 2.33 -8.03
C LYS A 30 15.23 2.48 -9.32
N LEU A 31 14.76 3.70 -9.58
CA LEU A 31 14.03 4.06 -10.79
C LEU A 31 14.86 5.11 -11.54
N ASP A 32 15.28 4.80 -12.76
CA ASP A 32 15.93 5.76 -13.64
C ASP A 32 14.86 6.59 -14.35
N LEU A 33 14.78 7.88 -14.03
CA LEU A 33 13.78 8.80 -14.56
C LEU A 33 14.46 9.95 -15.30
N PHE A 34 14.00 10.22 -16.52
CA PHE A 34 14.33 11.46 -17.21
C PHE A 34 13.53 12.61 -16.60
N ILE A 35 14.21 13.49 -15.86
CA ILE A 35 13.57 14.64 -15.23
C ILE A 35 13.62 15.86 -16.17
N PRO A 36 12.48 16.44 -16.58
CA PRO A 36 12.46 17.59 -17.46
C PRO A 36 13.25 18.78 -16.92
N SER A 37 13.93 19.52 -17.81
CA SER A 37 14.77 20.67 -17.47
C SER A 37 14.03 21.74 -16.65
N ASN A 38 12.81 22.10 -17.07
CA ASN A 38 11.99 23.08 -16.39
C ASN A 38 11.63 22.65 -14.95
N PHE A 39 11.37 21.34 -14.76
CA PHE A 39 11.07 20.81 -13.43
C PHE A 39 12.31 20.82 -12.55
N ARG A 40 13.47 20.41 -13.08
CA ARG A 40 14.77 20.52 -12.37
C ARG A 40 15.07 21.96 -11.94
N LEU A 41 14.84 22.92 -12.83
CA LEU A 41 15.07 24.34 -12.54
C LEU A 41 14.16 24.82 -11.40
N LEU A 42 12.87 24.48 -11.43
CA LEU A 42 11.94 24.80 -10.35
C LEU A 42 12.39 24.18 -9.02
N CYS A 43 12.79 22.91 -9.02
CA CYS A 43 13.33 22.23 -7.85
C CYS A 43 14.54 22.95 -7.26
N ALA A 44 15.49 23.38 -8.12
CA ALA A 44 16.67 24.12 -7.69
C ALA A 44 16.33 25.48 -7.06
N ILE A 45 15.41 26.24 -7.66
CA ILE A 45 14.96 27.55 -7.14
C ILE A 45 14.27 27.39 -5.78
N LEU A 46 13.41 26.38 -5.65
CA LEU A 46 12.61 26.14 -4.45
C LEU A 46 13.36 25.32 -3.38
N LYS A 47 14.61 24.91 -3.64
CA LYS A 47 15.45 24.12 -2.74
C LYS A 47 14.81 22.78 -2.33
N VAL A 48 14.16 22.12 -3.28
CA VAL A 48 13.53 20.79 -3.08
C VAL A 48 14.10 19.80 -4.08
N LYS A 49 14.18 18.51 -3.71
CA LYS A 49 14.64 17.48 -4.64
C LYS A 49 13.45 16.91 -5.43
N PRO A 50 13.63 16.56 -6.72
CA PRO A 50 12.60 15.86 -7.50
C PRO A 50 12.04 14.61 -6.80
N GLU A 51 12.92 13.84 -6.16
CA GLU A 51 12.59 12.62 -5.43
C GLU A 51 11.64 12.89 -4.27
N ASP A 52 11.87 13.97 -3.51
CA ASP A 52 11.02 14.34 -2.37
C ASP A 52 9.60 14.64 -2.86
N ILE A 53 9.45 15.38 -3.96
CA ILE A 53 8.14 15.71 -4.55
C ILE A 53 7.41 14.45 -5.02
N LEU A 54 8.11 13.55 -5.71
CA LEU A 54 7.53 12.31 -6.23
C LEU A 54 7.11 11.39 -5.08
N MET A 55 7.96 11.21 -4.08
CA MET A 55 7.67 10.41 -2.89
C MET A 55 6.48 10.99 -2.12
N ASP A 56 6.45 12.30 -1.89
CA ASP A 56 5.33 12.96 -1.21
C ASP A 56 4.03 12.76 -1.97
N PHE A 57 4.03 12.92 -3.29
CA PHE A 57 2.86 12.66 -4.11
C PHE A 57 2.38 11.21 -3.99
N MET A 58 3.27 10.23 -4.11
CA MET A 58 2.93 8.81 -3.98
C MET A 58 2.35 8.49 -2.60
N TRP A 59 2.98 8.98 -1.54
CA TRP A 59 2.53 8.77 -0.17
C TRP A 59 1.19 9.47 0.12
N MET A 60 0.94 10.64 -0.46
CA MET A 60 -0.33 11.36 -0.32
C MET A 60 -1.49 10.64 -1.04
N VAL A 61 -1.26 10.14 -2.26
CA VAL A 61 -2.30 9.40 -3.01
C VAL A 61 -2.72 8.15 -2.25
N CYS A 62 -1.75 7.42 -1.68
CA CYS A 62 -1.96 6.14 -1.00
C CYS A 62 -2.28 6.24 0.50
N TYR A 63 -2.51 7.43 1.05
CA TYR A 63 -2.73 7.66 2.50
C TYR A 63 -1.59 7.15 3.41
N GLY A 64 -0.36 7.08 2.92
CA GLY A 64 0.79 6.65 3.73
C GLY A 64 1.48 7.78 4.47
N ASN A 65 1.41 9.03 3.97
CA ASN A 65 1.96 10.18 4.67
C ASN A 65 1.13 10.49 5.94
N LYS A 66 1.77 10.49 7.13
CA LYS A 66 1.11 10.75 8.42
C LYS A 66 0.72 12.23 8.57
N ASP A 67 1.50 13.12 7.99
CA ASP A 67 1.45 14.57 8.20
C ASP A 67 0.64 15.29 7.12
N ALA A 68 0.28 14.58 6.03
CA ALA A 68 -0.52 15.13 4.97
C ALA A 68 -1.95 15.47 5.45
N THR A 69 -2.34 16.72 5.26
CA THR A 69 -3.71 17.15 5.55
C THR A 69 -4.72 16.47 4.62
N ASN A 70 -5.96 16.36 5.07
CA ASN A 70 -7.07 15.86 4.24
C ASN A 70 -7.23 16.65 2.92
N LYS A 71 -6.89 17.95 2.91
CA LYS A 71 -6.97 18.80 1.71
C LYS A 71 -5.87 18.44 0.70
N GLN A 72 -4.65 18.22 1.16
CA GLN A 72 -3.53 17.80 0.31
C GLN A 72 -3.81 16.42 -0.32
N ALA A 73 -4.21 15.42 0.48
CA ALA A 73 -4.54 14.08 -0.02
C ALA A 73 -5.66 14.11 -1.07
N LYS A 74 -6.74 14.87 -0.82
CA LYS A 74 -7.84 15.05 -1.79
C LYS A 74 -7.37 15.70 -3.09
N SER A 75 -6.43 16.65 -3.01
CA SER A 75 -5.89 17.34 -4.19
C SER A 75 -5.05 16.38 -5.05
N ALA A 76 -4.18 15.59 -4.41
CA ALA A 76 -3.38 14.56 -5.09
C ALA A 76 -4.28 13.52 -5.79
N GLN A 77 -5.34 13.05 -5.13
CA GLN A 77 -6.30 12.11 -5.72
C GLN A 77 -7.12 12.74 -6.86
N LYS A 78 -7.49 14.01 -6.74
CA LYS A 78 -8.17 14.74 -7.82
C LYS A 78 -7.29 14.82 -9.06
N TYR A 79 -6.01 15.15 -8.88
CA TYR A 79 -5.03 15.12 -9.97
C TYR A 79 -4.93 13.71 -10.58
N PHE A 80 -4.76 12.67 -9.76
CA PHE A 80 -4.68 11.28 -10.20
C PHE A 80 -5.86 10.86 -11.08
N LEU A 81 -7.09 11.21 -10.67
CA LEU A 81 -8.31 10.93 -11.43
C LEU A 81 -8.46 11.75 -12.71
N THR A 82 -7.93 12.98 -12.72
CA THR A 82 -8.00 13.89 -13.88
C THR A 82 -6.99 13.48 -14.94
N ALA A 83 -5.81 13.02 -14.53
CA ALA A 83 -4.78 12.41 -15.37
C ALA A 83 -5.18 11.04 -15.95
N GLN A 84 -6.36 10.51 -15.58
CA GLN A 84 -6.91 9.24 -16.06
C GLN A 84 -6.02 8.01 -15.76
N PHE A 85 -5.18 8.09 -14.73
CA PHE A 85 -4.37 6.93 -14.33
C PHE A 85 -5.25 5.73 -13.96
N GLY A 86 -4.88 4.55 -14.47
CA GLY A 86 -5.62 3.30 -14.28
C GLY A 86 -6.80 3.09 -15.22
N GLN A 87 -7.10 4.04 -16.13
CA GLN A 87 -8.08 3.82 -17.20
C GLN A 87 -7.45 3.06 -18.39
N PRO A 88 -8.21 2.25 -19.13
CA PRO A 88 -9.65 1.96 -18.95
C PRO A 88 -9.96 0.86 -17.93
N SER A 89 -8.94 0.21 -17.34
CA SER A 89 -9.10 -0.96 -16.46
C SER A 89 -10.03 -0.70 -15.27
N TYR A 90 -10.06 0.54 -14.76
CA TYR A 90 -10.92 0.94 -13.66
C TYR A 90 -11.72 2.19 -13.98
N SER A 91 -13.00 2.17 -13.58
CA SER A 91 -13.83 3.37 -13.60
C SER A 91 -13.40 4.36 -12.51
N LYS A 92 -13.71 5.65 -12.69
CA LYS A 92 -13.46 6.68 -11.66
C LYS A 92 -14.10 6.33 -10.30
N LYS A 93 -15.25 5.63 -10.30
CA LYS A 93 -15.93 5.19 -9.07
C LYS A 93 -15.11 4.14 -8.32
N GLU A 94 -14.46 3.23 -9.05
CA GLU A 94 -13.65 2.16 -8.47
C GLU A 94 -12.34 2.69 -7.91
N ILE A 95 -11.66 3.58 -8.63
CA ILE A 95 -10.45 4.23 -8.13
C ILE A 95 -10.78 5.04 -6.84
N LYS A 96 -11.91 5.75 -6.81
CA LYS A 96 -12.39 6.40 -5.57
C LYS A 96 -12.66 5.41 -4.44
N LYS A 97 -13.19 4.23 -4.75
CA LYS A 97 -13.41 3.16 -3.77
C LYS A 97 -12.08 2.65 -3.21
N MET A 98 -11.09 2.40 -4.06
CA MET A 98 -9.73 2.04 -3.65
C MET A 98 -9.15 3.08 -2.66
N PHE A 99 -9.22 4.37 -2.98
CA PHE A 99 -8.75 5.42 -2.07
C PHE A 99 -9.50 5.43 -0.73
N LYS A 100 -10.83 5.25 -0.74
CA LYS A 100 -11.62 5.20 0.50
C LYS A 100 -11.22 4.01 1.38
N GLU A 101 -10.94 2.87 0.77
CA GLU A 101 -10.47 1.66 1.46
C GLU A 101 -9.08 1.88 2.07
N LEU A 102 -8.13 2.45 1.32
CA LEU A 102 -6.80 2.81 1.83
C LEU A 102 -6.88 3.82 2.98
N LYS A 103 -7.78 4.80 2.89
CA LYS A 103 -8.05 5.74 3.99
C LYS A 103 -8.52 5.00 5.25
N ALA A 104 -9.42 4.04 5.11
CA ALA A 104 -9.94 3.26 6.23
C ALA A 104 -8.84 2.44 6.90
N VAL A 105 -7.99 1.78 6.10
CA VAL A 105 -6.79 1.09 6.61
C VAL A 105 -5.92 2.05 7.39
N ARG A 106 -5.72 3.27 6.89
CA ARG A 106 -4.90 4.26 7.59
C ARG A 106 -5.52 4.72 8.91
N THR A 107 -6.83 4.99 8.93
CA THR A 107 -7.56 5.34 10.15
C THR A 107 -7.41 4.26 11.21
N LEU A 108 -7.54 2.99 10.83
CA LEU A 108 -7.38 1.85 11.73
C LEU A 108 -5.99 1.82 12.37
N ILE A 109 -4.92 2.02 11.58
CA ILE A 109 -3.54 2.07 12.10
C ILE A 109 -3.38 3.20 13.14
N ASN A 110 -3.99 4.36 12.92
CA ASN A 110 -3.88 5.47 13.88
C ASN A 110 -4.62 5.20 15.21
N THR A 111 -5.41 4.12 15.30
CA THR A 111 -6.16 3.75 16.52
C THR A 111 -5.53 2.61 17.31
N THR A 112 -4.38 2.08 16.86
CA THR A 112 -3.74 0.90 17.49
C THR A 112 -2.88 1.22 18.71
N ASP A 113 -2.55 2.49 18.95
CA ASP A 113 -1.57 2.91 19.97
C ASP A 113 -1.99 2.55 21.42
N LYS A 114 -3.27 2.22 21.64
CA LYS A 114 -3.82 1.83 22.95
C LYS A 114 -4.09 0.32 23.11
N MET A 115 -3.80 -0.48 22.08
CA MET A 115 -4.01 -1.93 22.12
C MET A 115 -2.90 -2.61 22.95
N ASN A 116 -3.23 -3.67 23.69
CA ASN A 116 -2.23 -4.53 24.33
C ASN A 116 -1.46 -5.34 23.25
N GLU A 117 -0.37 -6.01 23.62
CA GLU A 117 0.50 -6.71 22.67
C GLU A 117 -0.24 -7.81 21.87
N GLU A 118 -1.12 -8.57 22.51
CA GLU A 118 -1.90 -9.64 21.86
C GLU A 118 -2.90 -9.07 20.83
N ASP A 119 -3.60 -7.99 21.20
CA ASP A 119 -4.54 -7.27 20.33
C ASP A 119 -3.81 -6.58 19.17
N GLN A 120 -2.61 -6.05 19.40
CA GLN A 120 -1.75 -5.50 18.35
C GLN A 120 -1.35 -6.60 17.37
N GLU A 121 -0.87 -7.75 17.85
CA GLU A 121 -0.48 -8.87 17.00
C GLU A 121 -1.65 -9.35 16.13
N LEU A 122 -2.83 -9.52 16.74
CA LEU A 122 -4.06 -9.89 16.03
C LEU A 122 -4.48 -8.82 15.01
N PHE A 123 -4.40 -7.54 15.37
CA PHE A 123 -4.67 -6.43 14.47
C PHE A 123 -3.76 -6.47 13.24
N TRP A 124 -2.45 -6.60 13.44
CA TRP A 124 -1.49 -6.63 12.34
C TRP A 124 -1.75 -7.82 11.42
N LYS A 125 -2.02 -9.01 11.97
CA LYS A 125 -2.41 -10.19 11.17
C LYS A 125 -3.65 -9.94 10.32
N ASN A 126 -4.72 -9.41 10.93
CA ASN A 126 -5.96 -9.10 10.23
C ASN A 126 -5.76 -8.03 9.14
N LYS A 127 -4.97 -7.00 9.44
CA LYS A 127 -4.60 -5.96 8.47
C LYS A 127 -3.81 -6.54 7.30
N HIS A 128 -2.84 -7.41 7.56
CA HIS A 128 -2.06 -8.07 6.52
C HIS A 128 -2.97 -8.90 5.61
N MET A 129 -3.83 -9.76 6.18
CA MET A 129 -4.81 -10.55 5.41
C MET A 129 -5.77 -9.67 4.59
N TYR A 130 -6.22 -8.54 5.14
CA TYR A 130 -7.05 -7.59 4.42
C TYR A 130 -6.32 -6.99 3.22
N LEU A 131 -5.07 -6.54 3.42
CA LEU A 131 -4.28 -5.92 2.35
C LEU A 131 -4.01 -6.91 1.21
N GLU A 132 -3.74 -8.17 1.51
CA GLU A 132 -3.62 -9.24 0.51
C GLU A 132 -4.89 -9.37 -0.34
N PHE A 133 -6.03 -9.54 0.33
CA PHE A 133 -7.31 -9.66 -0.35
C PHE A 133 -7.60 -8.42 -1.19
N TRP A 134 -7.29 -7.24 -0.65
CA TRP A 134 -7.44 -5.96 -1.34
C TRP A 134 -6.60 -5.92 -2.62
N TYR A 135 -5.31 -6.26 -2.55
CA TYR A 135 -4.41 -6.29 -3.69
C TYR A 135 -4.86 -7.32 -4.73
N LYS A 136 -5.12 -8.56 -4.30
CA LYS A 136 -5.57 -9.63 -5.19
C LYS A 136 -6.85 -9.23 -5.94
N ARG A 137 -7.88 -8.78 -5.21
CA ARG A 137 -9.18 -8.38 -5.79
C ARG A 137 -9.04 -7.29 -6.84
N TRP A 138 -8.24 -6.26 -6.56
CA TRP A 138 -8.08 -5.16 -7.51
C TRP A 138 -7.14 -5.55 -8.65
N PHE A 139 -6.04 -6.25 -8.38
CA PHE A 139 -5.10 -6.70 -9.40
C PHE A 139 -5.71 -7.69 -10.40
N GLU A 140 -6.50 -8.66 -9.95
CA GLU A 140 -7.19 -9.63 -10.84
C GLU A 140 -8.19 -8.96 -11.79
N LYS A 141 -8.74 -7.80 -11.40
CA LYS A 141 -9.60 -7.00 -12.27
C LYS A 141 -8.82 -6.21 -13.32
N ASN A 142 -7.51 -6.04 -13.11
CA ASN A 142 -6.67 -5.32 -14.06
C ASN A 142 -6.67 -6.05 -15.41
N THR A 143 -6.92 -5.33 -16.50
CA THR A 143 -6.87 -5.89 -17.85
C THR A 143 -5.44 -6.11 -18.37
N ARG A 144 -4.42 -5.79 -17.55
CA ARG A 144 -3.02 -6.08 -17.87
C ARG A 144 -2.83 -7.60 -17.88
N LYS A 145 -2.37 -8.13 -19.01
CA LYS A 145 -2.08 -9.57 -19.21
C LYS A 145 -0.74 -10.02 -18.63
N GLU A 146 0.02 -9.09 -18.04
CA GLU A 146 1.28 -9.42 -17.41
C GLU A 146 1.03 -9.99 -16.01
N ASP A 147 1.76 -11.04 -15.69
CA ASP A 147 1.61 -11.82 -14.45
C ASP A 147 1.87 -10.97 -13.19
N PHE A 148 1.54 -11.51 -12.01
CA PHE A 148 1.77 -10.82 -10.72
C PHE A 148 3.21 -10.33 -10.50
N SER A 149 4.19 -10.87 -11.25
CA SER A 149 5.57 -10.39 -11.37
C SER A 149 5.69 -8.90 -11.76
N VAL A 150 4.62 -8.24 -12.21
CA VAL A 150 4.58 -6.80 -12.46
C VAL A 150 4.90 -5.98 -11.20
N LEU A 151 4.49 -6.42 -10.01
CA LEU A 151 4.92 -5.79 -8.75
C LEU A 151 6.43 -5.93 -8.52
N GLU A 152 7.06 -6.90 -9.17
CA GLU A 152 8.50 -7.05 -9.18
C GLU A 152 9.20 -6.37 -10.36
N LYS A 153 8.46 -5.75 -11.27
CA LYS A 153 9.00 -4.94 -12.38
C LYS A 153 8.95 -3.44 -12.09
N PHE A 154 8.04 -3.00 -11.22
CA PHE A 154 7.83 -1.58 -10.85
C PHE A 154 8.15 -1.32 -9.38
#